data_AF-A0A1G1Y6W6-F1
#
_entry.id   AF-A0A1G1Y6W6-F1
#
_cell.length_a   1.000
_cell.length_b   1.000
_cell.length_c   1.000
_cell.angle_alpha   90.00
_cell.angle_beta   90.00
_cell.angle_gamma   90.00
#
_symmetry.space_group_name_H-M   'P 1'
#
loop_
_entity.id
_entity.type
_entity.pdbx_description
1 polymer ?
#
loop_
_entity_poly.entity_id
_entity_poly.type
_entity_poly.pdbx_seq_one_letter_code
_entity_poly.pdbx_strand_id
1 'polypeptide(L)'
;MQKKFFYLLLLVALLPLPVAADSLADSLAGKILLQVESYGRAWYVHPVEKTRYYLQNGATAYKIMRQESLGITDADLSKIRTAYGQPYDRKLTERLKGYILLQVEENGEAWYVNPSDGLRYYLRDGEAAYEIMRELSLGISNKDLDTISVTEKQIVSSYTFDDVAYTGFDGQNYFGQHQADEILPIASLTKLITAMVVLDHFPVWDRLLTITPEQINYPTEYVGDDATSEVDIAAGQKISVADLWVAMLLASSNQSAVALAESTGLTRAEFVVAMNEKVRSLGLEKTVIFDIAGLDAHNVSTAKEMAVIARAAFAIPEIREATVKNEYQMAIRNADGTSSETEAVNRNYSLLKFNPEATKTGFLIEAQRNVVLQKNGSIIVVLHARSMTERNRAIEELLN
;
A
#
# COMPACT_ATOMS: atom_id res chain seq x y z
N MET A 1 -53.35 -71.20 18.63
CA MET A 1 -53.28 -70.78 17.22
C MET A 1 -52.40 -69.54 17.13
N GLN A 2 -51.35 -69.61 16.29
CA GLN A 2 -50.19 -68.70 16.27
C GLN A 2 -50.53 -67.26 15.84
N LYS A 3 -49.95 -66.26 16.53
CA LYS A 3 -49.83 -64.87 16.06
C LYS A 3 -48.53 -64.75 15.25
N LYS A 4 -48.61 -64.37 13.97
CA LYS A 4 -47.45 -64.06 13.12
C LYS A 4 -47.04 -62.60 13.33
N PHE A 5 -45.81 -62.36 13.75
CA PHE A 5 -45.17 -61.04 13.74
C PHE A 5 -44.47 -60.83 12.38
N PHE A 6 -44.78 -59.75 11.68
CA PHE A 6 -44.05 -59.30 10.50
C PHE A 6 -42.92 -58.35 10.97
N TYR A 7 -41.67 -58.74 10.74
CA TYR A 7 -40.53 -57.81 10.89
C TYR A 7 -40.37 -57.04 9.57
N LEU A 8 -40.62 -55.73 9.61
CA LEU A 8 -40.31 -54.81 8.53
C LEU A 8 -38.81 -54.49 8.61
N LEU A 9 -38.02 -55.02 7.66
CA LEU A 9 -36.60 -54.71 7.54
C LEU A 9 -36.47 -53.35 6.86
N LEU A 10 -36.12 -52.31 7.62
CA LEU A 10 -35.88 -50.97 7.10
C LEU A 10 -34.47 -50.94 6.47
N LEU A 11 -34.40 -51.01 5.15
CA LEU A 11 -33.13 -50.91 4.40
C LEU A 11 -32.77 -49.43 4.29
N VAL A 12 -31.90 -48.93 5.16
CA VAL A 12 -31.34 -47.57 5.07
C VAL A 12 -30.30 -47.57 3.96
N ALA A 13 -30.64 -47.01 2.79
CA ALA A 13 -29.67 -46.71 1.76
C ALA A 13 -28.74 -45.58 2.27
N LEU A 14 -27.49 -45.92 2.59
CA LEU A 14 -26.42 -44.94 2.77
C LEU A 14 -26.14 -44.30 1.40
N LEU A 15 -26.72 -43.12 1.16
CA LEU A 15 -26.29 -42.25 0.08
C LEU A 15 -24.89 -41.71 0.44
N PRO A 16 -23.92 -41.72 -0.50
CA PRO A 16 -22.64 -41.09 -0.25
C PRO A 16 -22.85 -39.59 0.02
N LEU A 17 -22.26 -39.10 1.10
CA LEU A 17 -22.21 -37.66 1.38
C LEU A 17 -21.50 -36.96 0.20
N PRO A 18 -22.01 -35.81 -0.28
CA PRO A 18 -21.28 -35.03 -1.27
C PRO A 18 -19.93 -34.61 -0.66
N VAL A 19 -18.84 -35.00 -1.31
CA VAL A 19 -17.51 -34.43 -1.03
C VAL A 19 -17.61 -32.95 -1.37
N ALA A 20 -17.39 -32.06 -0.40
CA ALA A 20 -17.36 -30.64 -0.65
C ALA A 20 -16.29 -30.36 -1.73
N ALA A 21 -16.64 -29.58 -2.76
CA ALA A 21 -15.64 -29.14 -3.72
C ALA A 21 -14.60 -28.30 -2.98
N ASP A 22 -13.31 -28.65 -3.13
CA ASP A 22 -12.21 -27.88 -2.54
C ASP A 22 -12.35 -26.40 -2.95
N SER A 23 -12.25 -25.50 -1.98
CA SER A 23 -12.31 -24.07 -2.27
C SER A 23 -11.07 -23.64 -3.05
N LEU A 24 -11.12 -22.47 -3.71
CA LEU A 24 -9.93 -21.94 -4.37
C LEU A 24 -8.77 -21.77 -3.38
N ALA A 25 -9.07 -21.34 -2.15
CA ALA A 25 -8.09 -21.23 -1.07
C ALA A 25 -7.43 -22.58 -0.73
N ASP A 26 -8.19 -23.69 -0.79
CA ASP A 26 -7.63 -25.04 -0.59
C ASP A 26 -6.67 -25.41 -1.72
N SER A 27 -7.04 -25.12 -2.97
CA SER A 27 -6.21 -25.44 -4.15
C SER A 27 -4.94 -24.59 -4.28
N LEU A 28 -4.93 -23.41 -3.65
CA LEU A 28 -3.82 -22.45 -3.66
C LEU A 28 -3.05 -22.42 -2.34
N ALA A 29 -3.42 -23.24 -1.36
CA ALA A 29 -2.77 -23.31 -0.07
C ALA A 29 -1.25 -23.54 -0.18
N GLY A 30 -0.49 -22.69 0.50
CA GLY A 30 0.97 -22.70 0.52
C GLY A 30 1.63 -22.15 -0.74
N LYS A 31 0.87 -21.66 -1.72
CA LYS A 31 1.42 -21.06 -2.93
C LYS A 31 1.62 -19.56 -2.75
N ILE A 32 2.58 -19.05 -3.52
CA ILE A 32 2.74 -17.61 -3.72
C ILE A 32 2.00 -17.24 -5.00
N LEU A 33 1.20 -16.18 -4.92
CA LEU A 33 0.37 -15.70 -6.00
C LEU A 33 0.83 -14.32 -6.43
N LEU A 34 0.85 -14.07 -7.73
CA LEU A 34 1.06 -12.76 -8.31
C LEU A 34 -0.27 -12.26 -8.86
N GLN A 35 -0.78 -11.18 -8.29
CA GLN A 35 -1.97 -10.52 -8.77
C GLN A 35 -1.64 -9.83 -10.10
N VAL A 36 -1.99 -10.48 -11.21
CA VAL A 36 -1.56 -10.06 -12.56
C VAL A 36 -2.35 -8.88 -13.10
N GLU A 37 -3.53 -8.61 -12.54
CA GLU A 37 -4.45 -7.53 -12.93
C GLU A 37 -4.31 -6.28 -12.05
N SER A 38 -3.43 -6.30 -11.03
CA SER A 38 -3.24 -5.18 -10.12
C SER A 38 -1.79 -5.10 -9.65
N TYR A 39 -0.97 -4.33 -10.38
CA TYR A 39 0.35 -3.82 -9.95
C TYR A 39 1.36 -4.89 -9.49
N GLY A 40 1.16 -6.16 -9.85
CA GLY A 40 2.09 -7.25 -9.52
C GLY A 40 2.20 -7.54 -8.03
N ARG A 41 1.09 -7.41 -7.27
CA ARG A 41 1.07 -7.71 -5.83
C ARG A 41 1.35 -9.19 -5.59
N ALA A 42 2.34 -9.49 -4.74
CA ALA A 42 2.66 -10.84 -4.34
C ALA A 42 1.88 -11.20 -3.06
N TRP A 43 1.34 -12.41 -3.01
CA TRP A 43 0.54 -12.91 -1.89
C TRP A 43 0.98 -14.31 -1.52
N TYR A 44 0.95 -14.65 -0.23
CA TYR A 44 1.15 -16.01 0.25
C TYR A 44 -0.16 -16.54 0.82
N VAL A 45 -0.65 -17.68 0.32
CA VAL A 45 -1.82 -18.33 0.92
C VAL A 45 -1.35 -19.26 2.02
N HIS A 46 -1.71 -19.01 3.27
CA HIS A 46 -1.21 -19.79 4.39
C HIS A 46 -1.74 -21.24 4.33
N PRO A 47 -0.88 -22.28 4.43
CA PRO A 47 -1.25 -23.69 4.26
C PRO A 47 -2.37 -24.18 5.19
N VAL A 48 -2.42 -23.64 6.41
CA VAL A 48 -3.39 -24.02 7.46
C VAL A 48 -4.58 -23.06 7.52
N GLU A 49 -4.34 -21.77 7.81
CA GLU A 49 -5.40 -20.74 7.93
C GLU A 49 -6.20 -20.50 6.64
N LYS A 50 -5.66 -20.85 5.47
CA LYS A 50 -6.26 -20.60 4.14
C LYS A 50 -6.54 -19.12 3.85
N THR A 51 -5.97 -18.21 4.64
CA THR A 51 -5.98 -16.77 4.39
C THR A 51 -4.78 -16.36 3.52
N ARG A 52 -4.93 -15.25 2.81
CA ARG A 52 -3.83 -14.64 2.05
C ARG A 52 -3.11 -13.58 2.88
N TYR A 53 -1.78 -13.65 2.87
CA TYR A 53 -0.87 -12.66 3.41
C TYR A 53 -0.30 -11.83 2.26
N TYR A 54 -0.36 -10.52 2.36
CA TYR A 54 0.22 -9.63 1.37
C TYR A 54 1.73 -9.51 1.57
N LEU A 55 2.50 -9.89 0.56
CA LEU A 55 3.97 -9.85 0.54
C LEU A 55 4.43 -8.51 -0.04
N GLN A 56 4.19 -7.45 0.72
CA GLN A 56 4.40 -6.05 0.34
C GLN A 56 5.77 -5.74 -0.29
N ASN A 57 6.85 -6.16 0.37
CA ASN A 57 8.23 -5.94 -0.04
C ASN A 57 9.11 -7.01 0.62
N GLY A 58 10.40 -7.00 0.35
CA GLY A 58 11.32 -7.99 0.91
C GLY A 58 11.32 -8.06 2.44
N ALA A 59 11.36 -6.92 3.13
CA ALA A 59 11.40 -6.91 4.59
C ALA A 59 10.10 -7.43 5.22
N THR A 60 8.94 -7.00 4.70
CA THR A 60 7.62 -7.46 5.16
C THR A 60 7.43 -8.94 4.84
N ALA A 61 7.77 -9.37 3.62
CA ALA A 61 7.70 -10.76 3.22
C ALA A 61 8.57 -11.62 4.13
N TYR A 62 9.81 -11.21 4.42
CA TYR A 62 10.71 -11.90 5.36
C TYR A 62 10.15 -11.97 6.79
N LYS A 63 9.55 -10.88 7.28
CA LYS A 63 8.92 -10.86 8.60
C LYS A 63 7.74 -11.82 8.69
N ILE A 64 6.83 -11.79 7.71
CA ILE A 64 5.70 -12.71 7.59
C ILE A 64 6.23 -14.14 7.53
N MET A 65 7.23 -14.38 6.69
CA MET A 65 7.89 -15.67 6.55
C MET A 65 8.41 -16.20 7.88
N ARG A 66 9.04 -15.37 8.72
CA ARG A 66 9.51 -15.82 10.04
C ARG A 66 8.36 -16.02 11.04
N GLN A 67 7.36 -15.13 11.05
CA GLN A 67 6.24 -15.21 11.99
C GLN A 67 5.34 -16.43 11.74
N GLU A 68 5.11 -16.75 10.47
CA GLU A 68 4.24 -17.83 10.03
C GLU A 68 5.03 -19.12 9.69
N SER A 69 6.33 -19.16 10.05
CA SER A 69 7.19 -20.31 9.78
C SER A 69 6.91 -21.51 10.69
N LEU A 70 7.10 -22.70 10.14
CA LEU A 70 7.20 -23.93 10.92
C LEU A 70 8.66 -24.21 11.27
N GLY A 71 8.95 -24.44 12.55
CA GLY A 71 10.29 -24.85 12.98
C GLY A 71 10.70 -26.20 12.38
N ILE A 72 11.95 -26.32 11.91
CA ILE A 72 12.53 -27.57 11.41
C ILE A 72 13.97 -27.75 11.91
N THR A 73 14.34 -29.00 12.20
CA THR A 73 15.71 -29.39 12.57
C THR A 73 16.60 -29.49 11.33
N ASP A 74 17.91 -29.42 11.52
CA ASP A 74 18.88 -29.53 10.41
C ASP A 74 18.78 -30.91 9.75
N ALA A 75 18.59 -31.95 10.58
CA ALA A 75 18.46 -33.32 10.14
C ALA A 75 17.21 -33.59 9.30
N ASP A 76 16.10 -32.88 9.56
CA ASP A 76 14.88 -33.00 8.75
C ASP A 76 14.91 -32.07 7.55
N LEU A 77 15.46 -30.86 7.69
CA LEU A 77 15.65 -29.95 6.58
C LEU A 77 16.52 -30.60 5.51
N SER A 78 17.64 -31.25 5.88
CA SER A 78 18.55 -31.94 4.96
C SER A 78 17.89 -33.04 4.12
N LYS A 79 16.73 -33.57 4.55
CA LYS A 79 15.93 -34.56 3.82
C LYS A 79 14.95 -33.93 2.83
N ILE A 80 14.95 -32.62 2.66
CA ILE A 80 14.17 -31.89 1.64
C ILE A 80 15.12 -31.43 0.54
N ARG A 81 14.76 -31.70 -0.72
CA ARG A 81 15.66 -31.54 -1.87
C ARG A 81 15.88 -30.06 -2.25
N THR A 82 17.09 -29.74 -2.74
CA THR A 82 17.41 -28.49 -3.45
C THR A 82 17.55 -28.74 -4.96
N ALA A 83 17.69 -27.68 -5.77
CA ALA A 83 17.87 -27.82 -7.22
C ALA A 83 19.07 -28.71 -7.62
N TYR A 84 20.05 -28.91 -6.74
CA TYR A 84 21.29 -29.65 -6.99
C TYR A 84 21.17 -31.18 -6.83
N GLY A 85 19.99 -31.71 -6.50
CA GLY A 85 19.70 -33.15 -6.52
C GLY A 85 20.40 -33.94 -5.40
N GLN A 86 19.68 -34.18 -4.29
CA GLN A 86 20.12 -35.04 -3.19
C GLN A 86 19.07 -36.10 -2.85
N PRO A 87 19.44 -37.22 -2.20
CA PRO A 87 18.48 -38.12 -1.58
C PRO A 87 17.57 -37.36 -0.63
N TYR A 88 16.26 -37.61 -0.71
CA TYR A 88 15.27 -36.84 0.05
C TYR A 88 14.16 -37.77 0.57
N ASP A 89 13.51 -37.36 1.67
CA ASP A 89 12.35 -38.05 2.22
C ASP A 89 11.09 -37.52 1.57
N ARG A 90 10.54 -38.30 0.63
CA ARG A 90 9.32 -37.94 -0.11
C ARG A 90 8.13 -37.69 0.83
N LYS A 91 7.96 -38.47 1.90
CA LYS A 91 6.81 -38.29 2.80
C LYS A 91 6.93 -37.00 3.60
N LEU A 92 8.14 -36.69 4.07
CA LEU A 92 8.42 -35.43 4.74
C LEU A 92 8.22 -34.24 3.80
N THR A 93 8.76 -34.31 2.58
CA THR A 93 8.58 -33.26 1.58
C THR A 93 7.12 -33.01 1.25
N GLU A 94 6.31 -34.05 1.00
CA GLU A 94 4.88 -33.87 0.72
C GLU A 94 4.13 -33.20 1.88
N ARG A 95 4.51 -33.48 3.14
CA ARG A 95 3.91 -32.84 4.31
C ARG A 95 4.27 -31.37 4.45
N LEU A 96 5.45 -30.97 3.98
CA LEU A 96 6.02 -29.64 4.18
C LEU A 96 5.89 -28.73 2.97
N LYS A 97 5.35 -29.22 1.84
CA LYS A 97 5.04 -28.38 0.67
C LYS A 97 4.18 -27.19 1.06
N GLY A 98 4.59 -26.03 0.57
CA GLY A 98 3.92 -24.75 0.78
C GLY A 98 4.21 -24.09 2.11
N TYR A 99 4.92 -24.75 3.02
CA TYR A 99 5.36 -24.12 4.26
C TYR A 99 6.63 -23.31 4.03
N ILE A 100 6.69 -22.21 4.76
CA ILE A 100 7.94 -21.55 5.10
C ILE A 100 8.47 -22.21 6.37
N LEU A 101 9.74 -22.59 6.36
CA LEU A 101 10.40 -23.32 7.42
C LEU A 101 11.46 -22.43 8.06
N LEU A 102 11.56 -22.48 9.38
CA LEU A 102 12.61 -21.82 10.14
C LEU A 102 13.54 -22.88 10.72
N GLN A 103 14.80 -22.83 10.32
CA GLN A 103 15.82 -23.73 10.82
C GLN A 103 16.19 -23.34 12.25
N VAL A 104 15.84 -24.18 13.23
CA VAL A 104 15.89 -23.81 14.65
C VAL A 104 17.22 -24.12 15.35
N GLU A 105 18.11 -24.89 14.71
CA GLU A 105 19.38 -25.35 15.29
C GLU A 105 20.61 -24.54 14.81
N GLU A 106 20.45 -23.74 13.75
CA GLU A 106 21.45 -22.81 13.20
C GLU A 106 21.04 -21.33 13.42
N ASN A 107 21.47 -20.42 12.52
CA ASN A 107 21.28 -18.96 12.61
C ASN A 107 19.82 -18.48 12.40
N GLY A 108 18.82 -19.36 12.49
CA GLY A 108 17.42 -19.00 12.24
C GLY A 108 17.11 -18.74 10.77
N GLU A 109 17.73 -19.52 9.88
CA GLU A 109 17.57 -19.42 8.43
C GLU A 109 16.14 -19.79 7.99
N ALA A 110 15.59 -19.01 7.05
CA ALA A 110 14.26 -19.23 6.51
C ALA A 110 14.32 -19.94 5.15
N TRP A 111 13.42 -20.89 4.93
CA TRP A 111 13.36 -21.71 3.72
C TRP A 111 11.93 -21.84 3.23
N TYR A 112 11.68 -21.78 1.92
CA TYR A 112 10.36 -22.05 1.35
C TYR A 112 10.35 -23.37 0.60
N VAL A 113 9.41 -24.27 0.91
CA VAL A 113 9.23 -25.52 0.16
C VAL A 113 8.17 -25.32 -0.91
N ASN A 114 8.58 -25.16 -2.16
CA ASN A 114 7.65 -24.84 -3.25
C ASN A 114 6.68 -26.03 -3.52
N PRO A 115 5.35 -25.83 -3.48
CA PRO A 115 4.37 -26.89 -3.75
C PRO A 115 4.53 -27.53 -5.13
N SER A 116 4.98 -26.76 -6.13
CA SER A 116 5.02 -27.17 -7.53
C SER A 116 6.11 -28.20 -7.83
N ASP A 117 7.29 -28.07 -7.22
CA ASP A 117 8.45 -28.93 -7.49
C ASP A 117 8.96 -29.70 -6.25
N GLY A 118 8.47 -29.37 -5.05
CA GLY A 118 8.90 -29.95 -3.78
C GLY A 118 10.33 -29.58 -3.37
N LEU A 119 10.93 -28.58 -4.01
CA LEU A 119 12.25 -28.08 -3.67
C LEU A 119 12.18 -27.06 -2.54
N ARG A 120 13.22 -27.03 -1.71
CA ARG A 120 13.43 -25.95 -0.74
C ARG A 120 14.29 -24.84 -1.35
N TYR A 121 13.88 -23.60 -1.11
CA TYR A 121 14.55 -22.38 -1.53
C TYR A 121 14.99 -21.57 -0.32
N TYR A 122 16.23 -21.08 -0.34
CA TYR A 122 16.77 -20.32 0.78
C TYR A 122 16.29 -18.86 0.71
N LEU A 123 15.66 -18.39 1.79
CA LEU A 123 15.13 -17.03 1.92
C LEU A 123 16.13 -16.19 2.74
N ARG A 124 17.32 -16.04 2.18
CA ARG A 124 18.52 -15.49 2.86
C ARG A 124 18.26 -14.15 3.56
N ASP A 125 17.63 -13.23 2.83
CA ASP A 125 17.32 -11.88 3.26
C ASP A 125 16.00 -11.43 2.61
N GLY A 126 15.52 -10.23 2.94
CA GLY A 126 14.25 -9.75 2.43
C GLY A 126 14.21 -9.65 0.91
N GLU A 127 15.25 -9.11 0.29
CA GLU A 127 15.29 -8.87 -1.16
C GLU A 127 15.36 -10.20 -1.93
N ALA A 128 16.28 -11.08 -1.55
CA ALA A 128 16.40 -12.42 -2.14
C ALA A 128 15.12 -13.25 -1.96
N ALA A 129 14.48 -13.16 -0.78
CA ALA A 129 13.21 -13.82 -0.55
C ALA A 129 12.12 -13.28 -1.49
N TYR A 130 12.02 -11.96 -1.66
CA TYR A 130 11.04 -11.35 -2.56
C TYR A 130 11.26 -11.75 -4.03
N GLU A 131 12.50 -11.75 -4.50
CA GLU A 131 12.85 -12.18 -5.87
C GLU A 131 12.45 -13.63 -6.13
N ILE A 132 12.88 -14.55 -5.24
CA ILE A 132 12.52 -15.97 -5.31
C ILE A 132 11.01 -16.13 -5.28
N MET A 133 10.31 -15.40 -4.41
CA MET A 133 8.86 -15.50 -4.31
C MET A 133 8.14 -15.02 -5.56
N ARG A 134 8.63 -13.98 -6.23
CA ARG A 134 8.09 -13.55 -7.53
C ARG A 134 8.37 -14.57 -8.63
N GLU A 135 9.57 -15.13 -8.69
CA GLU A 135 9.92 -16.15 -9.68
C GLU A 135 9.03 -17.39 -9.57
N LEU A 136 8.75 -17.83 -8.34
CA LEU A 136 7.93 -19.02 -8.05
C LEU A 136 6.41 -18.73 -8.03
N SER A 137 6.01 -17.48 -8.25
CA SER A 137 4.61 -17.07 -8.12
C SER A 137 3.72 -17.60 -9.23
N LEU A 138 2.46 -17.88 -8.90
CA LEU A 138 1.41 -18.19 -9.87
C LEU A 138 0.54 -16.97 -10.12
N GLY A 139 0.26 -16.66 -11.38
CA GLY A 139 -0.68 -15.58 -11.72
C GLY A 139 -2.10 -15.86 -11.21
N ILE A 140 -2.76 -14.84 -10.67
CA ILE A 140 -4.17 -14.89 -10.24
C ILE A 140 -4.93 -13.61 -10.60
N SER A 141 -6.20 -13.77 -10.99
CA SER A 141 -7.11 -12.64 -11.25
C SER A 141 -7.56 -11.97 -9.96
N ASN A 142 -7.99 -10.71 -10.02
CA ASN A 142 -8.54 -9.99 -8.86
C ASN A 142 -9.76 -10.72 -8.30
N LYS A 143 -10.68 -11.11 -9.21
CA LYS A 143 -11.92 -11.82 -8.87
C LYS A 143 -11.67 -13.12 -8.10
N ASP A 144 -10.72 -13.93 -8.57
CA ASP A 144 -10.41 -15.20 -7.93
C ASP A 144 -9.70 -14.98 -6.60
N LEU A 145 -8.73 -14.06 -6.57
CA LEU A 145 -8.02 -13.71 -5.34
C LEU A 145 -9.01 -13.28 -4.25
N ASP A 146 -10.04 -12.49 -4.56
CA ASP A 146 -11.05 -11.98 -3.61
C ASP A 146 -11.95 -13.04 -2.99
N THR A 147 -11.94 -14.26 -3.53
CA THR A 147 -12.57 -15.41 -2.85
C THR A 147 -11.74 -15.94 -1.68
N ILE A 148 -10.50 -15.45 -1.51
CA ILE A 148 -9.56 -15.82 -0.45
C ILE A 148 -9.42 -14.63 0.51
N SER A 149 -9.84 -14.82 1.75
CA SER A 149 -9.81 -13.78 2.79
C SER A 149 -8.38 -13.34 3.10
N VAL A 150 -8.15 -12.03 3.21
CA VAL A 150 -6.90 -11.47 3.74
C VAL A 150 -6.81 -11.77 5.24
N THR A 151 -5.61 -12.04 5.75
CA THR A 151 -5.39 -12.16 7.20
C THR A 151 -5.84 -10.91 7.95
N GLU A 152 -6.52 -11.06 9.08
CA GLU A 152 -6.93 -9.93 9.95
C GLU A 152 -5.71 -9.17 10.52
N LYS A 153 -4.51 -9.76 10.43
CA LYS A 153 -3.25 -9.18 10.91
C LYS A 153 -2.68 -8.09 9.99
N GLN A 154 -3.20 -7.91 8.76
CA GLN A 154 -2.67 -6.95 7.78
C GLN A 154 -3.71 -5.91 7.34
N ILE A 155 -3.28 -4.66 7.21
CA ILE A 155 -4.07 -3.55 6.69
C ILE A 155 -3.83 -3.46 5.18
N VAL A 156 -4.84 -3.85 4.40
CA VAL A 156 -4.79 -3.79 2.93
C VAL A 156 -6.15 -3.30 2.44
N SER A 157 -6.15 -2.42 1.43
CA SER A 157 -7.39 -1.95 0.82
C SER A 157 -8.12 -3.07 0.07
N SER A 158 -9.45 -3.05 0.11
CA SER A 158 -10.27 -3.92 -0.75
C SER A 158 -10.19 -3.46 -2.22
N TYR A 159 -9.93 -4.39 -3.15
CA TYR A 159 -9.89 -4.13 -4.60
C TYR A 159 -11.26 -4.11 -5.25
N THR A 160 -12.28 -4.60 -4.54
CA THR A 160 -13.67 -4.66 -4.99
C THR A 160 -14.49 -3.47 -4.53
N PHE A 161 -13.88 -2.56 -3.79
CA PHE A 161 -14.56 -1.37 -3.30
C PHE A 161 -15.02 -0.52 -4.49
N ASP A 162 -16.33 -0.36 -4.64
CA ASP A 162 -16.98 0.39 -5.71
C ASP A 162 -18.04 1.35 -5.15
N ASP A 163 -17.62 2.17 -4.18
CA ASP A 163 -18.42 3.29 -3.67
C ASP A 163 -17.51 4.49 -3.34
N VAL A 164 -18.05 5.52 -2.70
CA VAL A 164 -17.33 6.64 -2.09
C VAL A 164 -17.28 6.45 -0.57
N ALA A 165 -16.21 6.92 0.08
CA ALA A 165 -16.14 7.02 1.54
C ALA A 165 -15.91 8.47 1.95
N TYR A 166 -16.61 8.97 2.97
CA TYR A 166 -16.45 10.36 3.41
C TYR A 166 -16.82 10.58 4.87
N THR A 167 -16.26 11.67 5.43
CA THR A 167 -16.62 12.19 6.76
C THR A 167 -16.20 13.65 6.90
N GLY A 168 -16.90 14.39 7.76
CA GLY A 168 -16.42 15.64 8.33
C GLY A 168 -15.90 15.45 9.76
N PHE A 169 -14.98 16.30 10.19
CA PHE A 169 -14.40 16.31 11.54
C PHE A 169 -14.24 17.75 12.04
N ASP A 170 -14.94 18.10 13.12
CA ASP A 170 -14.92 19.45 13.72
C ASP A 170 -13.75 19.67 14.70
N GLY A 171 -12.93 18.63 14.88
CA GLY A 171 -11.83 18.60 15.82
C GLY A 171 -12.13 17.94 17.16
N GLN A 172 -13.37 17.51 17.37
CA GLN A 172 -13.79 16.71 18.52
C GLN A 172 -14.60 15.49 18.05
N ASN A 173 -15.54 15.68 17.12
CA ASN A 173 -16.47 14.68 16.65
C ASN A 173 -16.44 14.53 15.13
N TYR A 174 -16.66 13.30 14.68
CA TYR A 174 -16.92 12.98 13.28
C TYR A 174 -18.40 13.15 12.95
N PHE A 175 -18.70 13.69 11.78
CA PHE A 175 -20.07 13.90 11.27
C PHE A 175 -20.17 13.50 9.79
N GLY A 176 -21.42 13.34 9.32
CA GLY A 176 -21.74 12.97 7.93
C GLY A 176 -20.92 11.77 7.42
N GLN A 177 -20.88 10.69 8.17
CA GLN A 177 -20.02 9.54 7.86
C GLN A 177 -20.70 8.61 6.86
N HIS A 178 -19.97 8.24 5.81
CA HIS A 178 -20.34 7.16 4.89
C HIS A 178 -19.10 6.31 4.62
N GLN A 179 -19.13 5.03 4.98
CA GLN A 179 -18.01 4.10 4.82
C GLN A 179 -16.67 4.64 5.35
N ALA A 180 -16.71 5.48 6.39
CA ALA A 180 -15.59 6.32 6.79
C ALA A 180 -14.41 5.55 7.43
N ASP A 181 -14.60 4.27 7.73
CA ASP A 181 -13.64 3.33 8.31
C ASP A 181 -13.01 2.38 7.29
N GLU A 182 -13.42 2.47 6.02
CA GLU A 182 -12.89 1.65 4.92
C GLU A 182 -11.44 2.02 4.61
N ILE A 183 -10.60 1.01 4.47
CA ILE A 183 -9.18 1.16 4.14
C ILE A 183 -9.08 1.33 2.63
N LEU A 184 -8.70 2.52 2.18
CA LEU A 184 -8.71 2.91 0.77
C LEU A 184 -7.37 3.54 0.38
N PRO A 185 -6.92 3.36 -0.88
CA PRO A 185 -5.74 4.03 -1.38
C PRO A 185 -5.90 5.55 -1.29
N ILE A 186 -4.91 6.24 -0.74
CA ILE A 186 -4.98 7.69 -0.50
C ILE A 186 -4.31 8.54 -1.58
N ALA A 187 -3.58 7.92 -2.50
CA ALA A 187 -2.86 8.60 -3.57
C ALA A 187 -2.04 9.80 -3.04
N SER A 188 -1.99 10.91 -3.78
CA SER A 188 -1.23 12.11 -3.39
C SER A 188 -1.66 12.81 -2.09
N LEU A 189 -2.70 12.35 -1.39
CA LEU A 189 -2.93 12.80 -0.01
C LEU A 189 -1.76 12.40 0.91
N THR A 190 -1.03 11.34 0.56
CA THR A 190 0.26 10.93 1.18
C THR A 190 1.20 12.11 1.38
N LYS A 191 1.23 13.07 0.46
CA LYS A 191 2.18 14.21 0.51
C LYS A 191 1.97 15.12 1.72
N LEU A 192 0.82 15.06 2.40
CA LEU A 192 0.65 15.73 3.70
C LEU A 192 1.51 15.10 4.79
N ILE A 193 1.65 13.76 4.78
CA ILE A 193 2.53 13.03 5.67
C ILE A 193 3.99 13.33 5.31
N THR A 194 4.32 13.29 4.01
CA THR A 194 5.66 13.66 3.50
C THR A 194 6.07 15.06 3.97
N ALA A 195 5.17 16.03 3.84
CA ALA A 195 5.41 17.40 4.27
C ALA A 195 5.69 17.49 5.77
N MET A 196 4.90 16.81 6.61
CA MET A 196 5.14 16.79 8.06
C MET A 196 6.52 16.17 8.40
N VAL A 197 6.91 15.07 7.75
CA VAL A 197 8.21 14.43 8.00
C VAL A 197 9.38 15.29 7.52
N VAL A 198 9.26 15.96 6.36
CA VAL A 198 10.29 16.90 5.88
C VAL A 198 10.52 18.01 6.92
N LEU A 199 9.44 18.57 7.50
CA LEU A 199 9.54 19.62 8.51
C LEU A 199 10.18 19.15 9.81
N ASP A 200 9.93 17.92 10.24
CA ASP A 200 10.59 17.33 11.41
C ASP A 200 12.13 17.26 11.25
N HIS A 201 12.63 17.34 10.02
CA HIS A 201 14.06 17.31 9.68
C HIS A 201 14.65 18.70 9.38
N PHE A 202 13.97 19.77 9.79
CA PHE A 202 14.46 21.16 9.76
C PHE A 202 15.01 21.59 8.38
N PRO A 203 14.15 21.68 7.35
CA PRO A 203 14.59 22.00 5.99
C PRO A 203 15.25 23.38 5.92
N VAL A 204 16.32 23.48 5.13
CA VAL A 204 16.97 24.75 4.82
C VAL A 204 16.36 25.32 3.54
N TRP A 205 15.38 26.22 3.69
CA TRP A 205 14.53 26.72 2.60
C TRP A 205 15.29 27.28 1.39
N ASP A 206 16.36 28.04 1.62
CA ASP A 206 17.15 28.68 0.55
C ASP A 206 18.18 27.74 -0.08
N ARG A 207 18.31 26.50 0.41
CA ARG A 207 19.25 25.53 -0.15
C ARG A 207 18.80 25.15 -1.55
N LEU A 208 19.70 25.27 -2.52
CA LEU A 208 19.50 24.75 -3.87
C LEU A 208 19.81 23.25 -3.89
N LEU A 209 18.84 22.45 -4.28
CA LEU A 209 18.98 21.02 -4.55
C LEU A 209 19.25 20.82 -6.04
N THR A 210 20.22 19.96 -6.38
CA THR A 210 20.40 19.50 -7.75
C THR A 210 19.45 18.35 -8.01
N ILE A 211 18.55 18.53 -8.98
CA ILE A 211 17.58 17.51 -9.38
C ILE A 211 18.32 16.37 -10.09
N THR A 212 18.06 15.13 -9.68
CA THR A 212 18.73 13.95 -10.22
C THR A 212 17.88 13.23 -11.26
N PRO A 213 18.48 12.45 -12.17
CA PRO A 213 17.73 11.59 -13.09
C PRO A 213 16.77 10.63 -12.37
N GLU A 214 17.18 10.08 -11.22
CA GLU A 214 16.38 9.15 -10.42
C GLU A 214 15.14 9.82 -9.81
N GLN A 215 15.20 11.11 -9.50
CA GLN A 215 14.04 11.89 -9.04
C GLN A 215 13.08 12.17 -10.19
N ILE A 216 13.61 12.46 -11.39
CA ILE A 216 12.80 12.64 -12.60
C ILE A 216 12.09 11.33 -12.98
N ASN A 217 12.79 10.21 -12.92
CA ASN A 217 12.29 8.89 -13.29
C ASN A 217 11.45 8.20 -12.20
N TYR A 218 11.38 8.76 -10.98
CA TYR A 218 10.65 8.15 -9.87
C TYR A 218 9.22 7.74 -10.24
N PRO A 219 8.39 8.55 -10.94
CA PRO A 219 7.04 8.14 -11.28
C PRO A 219 6.97 6.89 -12.17
N THR A 220 7.93 6.74 -13.09
CA THR A 220 8.02 5.59 -14.01
C THR A 220 8.27 4.27 -13.27
N GLU A 221 8.88 4.32 -12.08
CA GLU A 221 9.04 3.14 -11.20
C GLU A 221 7.68 2.54 -10.77
N TYR A 222 6.61 3.33 -10.74
CA TYR A 222 5.28 2.93 -10.23
C TYR A 222 4.23 2.77 -11.31
N VAL A 223 4.20 3.69 -12.29
CA VAL A 223 3.11 3.75 -13.27
C VAL A 223 3.59 3.73 -14.74
N GLY A 224 4.87 3.48 -14.97
CA GLY A 224 5.44 3.43 -16.32
C GLY A 224 5.35 4.77 -17.04
N ASP A 225 4.78 4.78 -18.25
CA ASP A 225 4.66 5.96 -19.10
C ASP A 225 3.33 6.72 -18.90
N ASP A 226 2.52 6.33 -17.92
CA ASP A 226 1.26 7.01 -17.60
C ASP A 226 1.53 8.44 -17.09
N ALA A 227 0.68 9.38 -17.50
CA ALA A 227 0.79 10.77 -17.07
C ALA A 227 0.55 10.89 -15.55
N THR A 228 1.47 11.55 -14.82
CA THR A 228 1.31 11.77 -13.37
C THR A 228 1.22 13.25 -13.01
N SER A 229 1.60 13.61 -11.78
CA SER A 229 1.65 14.99 -11.34
C SER A 229 3.10 15.46 -11.26
N GLU A 230 3.56 16.09 -12.34
CA GLU A 230 4.90 16.66 -12.47
C GLU A 230 4.86 18.17 -12.71
N VAL A 231 5.99 18.82 -12.46
CA VAL A 231 6.26 20.21 -12.88
C VAL A 231 7.37 20.15 -13.92
N ASP A 232 7.47 21.15 -14.79
CA ASP A 232 8.46 21.15 -15.88
C ASP A 232 9.86 21.46 -15.31
N ILE A 233 10.52 20.40 -14.80
CA ILE A 233 11.86 20.40 -14.25
C ILE A 233 12.65 19.22 -14.84
N ALA A 234 13.97 19.38 -14.92
CA ALA A 234 14.88 18.44 -15.55
C ALA A 234 16.10 18.12 -14.69
N ALA A 235 16.69 16.95 -14.90
CA ALA A 235 17.91 16.56 -14.21
C ALA A 235 19.07 17.56 -14.46
N GLY A 236 19.87 17.79 -13.42
CA GLY A 236 20.96 18.77 -13.43
C GLY A 236 20.55 20.20 -13.10
N GLN A 237 19.24 20.53 -13.14
CA GLN A 237 18.74 21.81 -12.65
C GLN A 237 18.91 21.94 -11.14
N LYS A 238 19.05 23.18 -10.67
CA LYS A 238 19.12 23.54 -9.26
C LYS A 238 17.90 24.36 -8.87
N ILE A 239 17.15 23.88 -7.88
CA ILE A 239 15.88 24.46 -7.43
C ILE A 239 15.91 24.58 -5.90
N SER A 240 15.34 25.65 -5.36
CA SER A 240 15.31 25.85 -3.91
C SER A 240 14.39 24.85 -3.20
N VAL A 241 14.69 24.52 -1.95
CA VAL A 241 13.80 23.71 -1.10
C VAL A 241 12.43 24.38 -0.97
N ALA A 242 12.37 25.72 -0.88
CA ALA A 242 11.12 26.47 -0.85
C ALA A 242 10.26 26.29 -2.11
N ASP A 243 10.87 26.33 -3.30
CA ASP A 243 10.14 26.17 -4.55
C ASP A 243 9.61 24.73 -4.71
N LEU A 244 10.45 23.73 -4.41
CA LEU A 244 10.04 22.33 -4.44
C LEU A 244 8.93 22.04 -3.41
N TRP A 245 8.98 22.66 -2.24
CA TRP A 245 7.94 22.56 -1.23
C TRP A 245 6.58 23.04 -1.75
N VAL A 246 6.58 24.22 -2.37
CA VAL A 246 5.36 24.76 -2.98
C VAL A 246 4.88 23.85 -4.10
N ALA A 247 5.76 23.43 -5.03
CA ALA A 247 5.37 22.52 -6.12
C ALA A 247 4.80 21.17 -5.63
N MET A 248 5.36 20.60 -4.57
CA MET A 248 4.88 19.35 -3.96
C MET A 248 3.42 19.50 -3.47
N LEU A 249 3.09 20.61 -2.82
CA LEU A 249 1.78 20.78 -2.19
C LEU A 249 0.74 21.40 -3.14
N LEU A 250 1.15 22.35 -3.97
CA LEU A 250 0.31 23.06 -4.94
C LEU A 250 0.00 22.23 -6.19
N ALA A 251 1.05 21.83 -6.90
CA ALA A 251 0.95 21.10 -8.17
C ALA A 251 0.98 19.57 -7.98
N SER A 252 1.09 19.11 -6.73
CA SER A 252 1.19 17.69 -6.39
C SER A 252 2.43 16.99 -6.98
N SER A 253 3.53 17.75 -7.19
CA SER A 253 4.74 17.24 -7.86
C SER A 253 5.34 16.03 -7.15
N ASN A 254 5.41 14.90 -7.86
CA ASN A 254 6.04 13.66 -7.38
C ASN A 254 7.56 13.81 -7.24
N GLN A 255 8.19 14.43 -8.24
CA GLN A 255 9.64 14.68 -8.27
C GLN A 255 10.05 15.58 -7.09
N SER A 256 9.27 16.61 -6.79
CA SER A 256 9.53 17.48 -5.65
C SER A 256 9.41 16.75 -4.31
N ALA A 257 8.42 15.86 -4.17
CA ALA A 257 8.26 15.08 -2.94
C ALA A 257 9.49 14.22 -2.63
N VAL A 258 10.04 13.56 -3.64
CA VAL A 258 11.22 12.70 -3.49
C VAL A 258 12.49 13.52 -3.30
N ALA A 259 12.67 14.60 -4.05
CA ALA A 259 13.80 15.51 -3.88
C ALA A 259 13.85 16.10 -2.45
N LEU A 260 12.69 16.50 -1.90
CA LEU A 260 12.57 16.99 -0.53
C LEU A 260 12.85 15.88 0.49
N ALA A 261 12.32 14.69 0.29
CA ALA A 261 12.57 13.55 1.17
C ALA A 261 14.06 13.20 1.26
N GLU A 262 14.75 13.08 0.11
CA GLU A 262 16.19 12.80 0.06
C GLU A 262 17.03 13.97 0.62
N SER A 263 16.52 15.20 0.58
CA SER A 263 17.22 16.37 1.13
C SER A 263 17.40 16.33 2.65
N THR A 264 16.60 15.51 3.34
CA THR A 264 16.69 15.26 4.79
C THR A 264 17.94 14.46 5.19
N GLY A 265 18.60 13.82 4.22
CA GLY A 265 19.72 12.91 4.45
C GLY A 265 19.32 11.46 4.71
N LEU A 266 18.02 11.17 4.79
CA LEU A 266 17.49 9.80 4.84
C LEU A 266 17.48 9.17 3.44
N THR A 267 17.71 7.86 3.38
CA THR A 267 17.36 7.06 2.19
C THR A 267 15.84 7.03 2.00
N ARG A 268 15.36 6.72 0.79
CA ARG A 268 13.92 6.58 0.52
C ARG A 268 13.23 5.58 1.47
N ALA A 269 13.89 4.46 1.77
CA ALA A 269 13.39 3.45 2.68
C ALA A 269 13.30 3.96 4.14
N GLU A 270 14.34 4.63 4.63
CA GLU A 270 14.33 5.24 5.97
C GLU A 270 13.28 6.36 6.06
N PHE A 271 13.09 7.13 4.99
CA PHE A 271 12.06 8.16 4.94
C PHE A 271 10.65 7.56 5.04
N VAL A 272 10.37 6.46 4.33
CA VAL A 272 9.09 5.72 4.47
C VAL A 272 8.91 5.17 5.88
N VAL A 273 9.97 4.72 6.55
CA VAL A 273 9.91 4.36 7.98
C VAL A 273 9.48 5.55 8.83
N ALA A 274 10.12 6.72 8.64
CA ALA A 274 9.77 7.95 9.36
C ALA A 274 8.32 8.41 9.08
N MET A 275 7.80 8.22 7.86
CA MET A 275 6.39 8.46 7.53
C MET A 275 5.45 7.56 8.33
N ASN A 276 5.77 6.27 8.46
CA ASN A 276 4.95 5.37 9.27
C ASN A 276 5.09 5.65 10.78
N GLU A 277 6.25 6.12 11.25
CA GLU A 277 6.42 6.59 12.62
C GLU A 277 5.58 7.84 12.90
N LYS A 278 5.54 8.79 11.95
CA LYS A 278 4.64 9.96 12.03
C LYS A 278 3.18 9.52 12.14
N VAL A 279 2.74 8.61 11.27
CA VAL A 279 1.38 8.05 11.30
C VAL A 279 1.06 7.41 12.66
N ARG A 280 1.96 6.58 13.20
CA ARG A 280 1.78 5.97 14.54
C ARG A 280 1.77 7.01 15.66
N SER A 281 2.57 8.06 15.56
CA SER A 281 2.59 9.16 16.56
C SER A 281 1.27 9.92 16.63
N LEU A 282 0.49 9.89 15.55
CA LEU A 282 -0.87 10.45 15.48
C LEU A 282 -1.95 9.47 15.99
N GLY A 283 -1.56 8.27 16.44
CA GLY A 283 -2.47 7.25 16.95
C GLY A 283 -3.29 6.53 15.87
N LEU A 284 -2.76 6.46 14.64
CA LEU A 284 -3.47 5.90 13.50
C LEU A 284 -3.10 4.43 13.32
N GLU A 285 -4.12 3.57 13.28
CA GLU A 285 -3.97 2.12 13.26
C GLU A 285 -4.23 1.52 11.89
N LYS A 286 -5.01 2.20 11.03
CA LYS A 286 -5.42 1.73 9.70
C LYS A 286 -4.73 2.45 8.54
N THR A 287 -3.71 3.26 8.84
CA THR A 287 -2.93 4.00 7.85
C THR A 287 -1.55 3.38 7.70
N VAL A 288 -1.14 3.10 6.46
CA VAL A 288 0.19 2.54 6.16
C VAL A 288 0.74 3.18 4.91
N ILE A 289 2.03 3.54 4.94
CA ILE A 289 2.75 4.18 3.84
C ILE A 289 3.87 3.28 3.32
N PHE A 290 3.97 3.23 1.99
CA PHE A 290 4.83 2.41 1.16
C PHE A 290 5.72 3.27 0.26
N ASP A 291 5.20 4.41 -0.20
CA ASP A 291 5.94 5.35 -1.04
C ASP A 291 5.78 6.81 -0.60
N ILE A 292 6.73 7.65 -1.02
CA ILE A 292 6.89 9.05 -0.59
C ILE A 292 5.82 9.96 -1.22
N ALA A 293 5.38 9.67 -2.43
CA ALA A 293 4.57 10.58 -3.23
C ALA A 293 3.09 10.18 -3.28
N GLY A 294 2.73 8.94 -2.91
CA GLY A 294 1.38 8.43 -3.09
C GLY A 294 1.14 7.88 -4.49
N LEU A 295 2.18 7.33 -5.11
CA LEU A 295 2.10 6.60 -6.38
C LEU A 295 1.88 5.10 -6.18
N ASP A 296 2.18 4.59 -4.99
CA ASP A 296 1.85 3.23 -4.60
C ASP A 296 0.44 3.22 -4.00
N ALA A 297 -0.49 2.50 -4.64
CA ALA A 297 -1.85 2.33 -4.13
C ALA A 297 -1.95 1.54 -2.82
N HIS A 298 -0.83 1.02 -2.29
CA HIS A 298 -0.75 0.51 -0.93
C HIS A 298 -0.56 1.61 0.12
N ASN A 299 -0.29 2.85 -0.29
CA ASN A 299 -0.53 3.98 0.59
C ASN A 299 -2.02 4.06 0.88
N VAL A 300 -2.42 3.61 2.06
CA VAL A 300 -3.82 3.47 2.46
C VAL A 300 -4.09 4.17 3.77
N SER A 301 -5.35 4.56 3.96
CA SER A 301 -5.90 5.12 5.19
C SER A 301 -7.42 4.95 5.18
N THR A 302 -8.09 5.50 6.17
CA THR A 302 -9.55 5.65 6.20
C THR A 302 -9.93 7.11 6.12
N ALA A 303 -11.19 7.43 5.81
CA ALA A 303 -11.65 8.81 5.80
C ALA A 303 -11.49 9.46 7.20
N LYS A 304 -11.71 8.70 8.27
CA LYS A 304 -11.52 9.15 9.66
C LYS A 304 -10.07 9.48 10.00
N GLU A 305 -9.15 8.59 9.65
CA GLU A 305 -7.73 8.79 9.93
C GLU A 305 -7.12 9.88 9.06
N MET A 306 -7.54 9.98 7.78
CA MET A 306 -7.19 11.11 6.93
C MET A 306 -7.66 12.45 7.49
N ALA A 307 -8.78 12.50 8.22
CA ALA A 307 -9.22 13.73 8.86
C ALA A 307 -8.26 14.17 9.98
N VAL A 308 -7.69 13.22 10.72
CA VAL A 308 -6.66 13.47 11.74
C VAL A 308 -5.36 13.94 11.08
N ILE A 309 -4.92 13.25 10.03
CA ILE A 309 -3.72 13.63 9.24
C ILE A 309 -3.87 15.04 8.70
N ALA A 310 -4.98 15.34 8.04
CA ALA A 310 -5.23 16.65 7.45
C ALA A 310 -5.33 17.74 8.52
N ARG A 311 -5.96 17.47 9.67
CA ARG A 311 -5.99 18.44 10.78
C ARG A 311 -4.58 18.75 11.30
N ALA A 312 -3.76 17.72 11.52
CA ALA A 312 -2.39 17.90 11.99
C ALA A 312 -1.55 18.68 10.96
N ALA A 313 -1.65 18.31 9.68
CA ALA A 313 -0.91 18.96 8.61
C ALA A 313 -1.35 20.41 8.40
N PHE A 314 -2.65 20.70 8.36
CA PHE A 314 -3.16 22.05 8.12
C PHE A 314 -3.04 23.00 9.32
N ALA A 315 -2.73 22.48 10.52
CA ALA A 315 -2.32 23.31 11.65
C ALA A 315 -0.94 23.94 11.45
N ILE A 316 -0.12 23.43 10.52
CA ILE A 316 1.22 23.92 10.21
C ILE A 316 1.12 25.00 9.11
N PRO A 317 1.51 26.26 9.38
CA PRO A 317 1.40 27.35 8.40
C PRO A 317 2.08 27.07 7.05
N GLU A 318 3.27 26.48 7.07
CA GLU A 318 4.06 26.16 5.88
C GLU A 318 3.31 25.20 4.93
N ILE A 319 2.55 24.25 5.49
CA ILE A 319 1.71 23.35 4.69
C ILE A 319 0.45 24.09 4.23
N ARG A 320 -0.26 24.74 5.16
CA ARG A 320 -1.53 25.41 4.88
C ARG A 320 -1.39 26.42 3.75
N GLU A 321 -0.40 27.29 3.84
CA GLU A 321 -0.17 28.38 2.89
C GLU A 321 0.22 27.88 1.50
N ALA A 322 0.99 26.79 1.40
CA ALA A 322 1.36 26.21 0.11
C ALA A 322 0.15 25.60 -0.61
N THR A 323 -0.78 24.98 0.13
CA THR A 323 -1.92 24.25 -0.45
C THR A 323 -3.01 25.11 -1.07
N VAL A 324 -3.10 26.39 -0.69
CA VAL A 324 -4.15 27.32 -1.15
C VAL A 324 -3.67 28.31 -2.21
N LYS A 325 -2.43 28.17 -2.68
CA LYS A 325 -1.96 28.96 -3.83
C LYS A 325 -2.74 28.55 -5.09
N ASN A 326 -2.87 29.48 -6.03
CA ASN A 326 -3.46 29.22 -7.35
C ASN A 326 -2.37 28.88 -8.36
N GLU A 327 -1.29 29.64 -8.33
CA GLU A 327 -0.12 29.50 -9.18
C GLU A 327 1.12 29.94 -8.38
N TYR A 328 2.30 29.49 -8.83
CA TYR A 328 3.57 29.85 -8.22
C TYR A 328 4.70 29.73 -9.23
N GLN A 329 5.44 30.82 -9.42
CA GLN A 329 6.64 30.84 -10.25
C GLN A 329 7.84 30.33 -9.46
N MET A 330 8.50 29.31 -10.00
CA MET A 330 9.70 28.71 -9.43
C MET A 330 10.94 29.17 -10.20
N ALA A 331 11.98 29.55 -9.46
CA ALA A 331 13.26 29.87 -10.04
C ALA A 331 14.08 28.59 -10.29
N ILE A 332 14.62 28.46 -11.49
CA ILE A 332 15.50 27.37 -11.90
C ILE A 332 16.88 27.95 -12.21
N ARG A 333 17.92 27.31 -11.65
CA ARG A 333 19.30 27.51 -12.11
C ARG A 333 19.73 26.31 -12.94
N ASN A 334 19.95 26.52 -14.23
CA ASN A 334 20.30 25.49 -15.19
C ASN A 334 21.75 24.99 -15.00
N ALA A 335 22.02 23.81 -15.57
CA ALA A 335 23.33 23.17 -15.49
C ALA A 335 24.45 24.00 -16.17
N ASP A 336 24.11 24.79 -17.18
CA ASP A 336 25.02 25.72 -17.87
C ASP A 336 25.26 27.04 -17.11
N GLY A 337 24.64 27.20 -15.94
CA GLY A 337 24.76 28.38 -15.10
C GLY A 337 23.76 29.50 -15.40
N THR A 338 22.93 29.37 -16.44
CA THR A 338 21.83 30.31 -16.72
C THR A 338 20.67 30.14 -15.72
N SER A 339 19.79 31.13 -15.67
CA SER A 339 18.54 31.06 -14.89
C SER A 339 17.34 31.03 -15.82
N SER A 340 16.33 30.27 -15.45
CA SER A 340 15.01 30.23 -16.07
C SER A 340 13.93 30.13 -15.00
N GLU A 341 12.66 30.16 -15.41
CA GLU A 341 11.52 29.98 -14.52
C GLU A 341 10.59 28.90 -15.07
N THR A 342 9.85 28.27 -14.17
CA THR A 342 8.75 27.37 -14.50
C THR A 342 7.59 27.60 -13.54
N GLU A 343 6.38 27.22 -13.95
CA GLU A 343 5.17 27.47 -13.19
C GLU A 343 4.63 26.19 -12.54
N ALA A 344 4.29 26.28 -11.25
CA ALA A 344 3.47 25.29 -10.56
C ALA A 344 2.04 25.81 -10.46
N VAL A 345 1.08 25.10 -11.05
CA VAL A 345 -0.34 25.50 -11.08
C VAL A 345 -1.21 24.57 -10.24
N ASN A 346 -2.20 25.16 -9.57
CA ASN A 346 -3.23 24.41 -8.85
C ASN A 346 -4.14 23.70 -9.85
N ARG A 347 -4.22 22.37 -9.75
CA ARG A 347 -5.04 21.54 -10.64
C ARG A 347 -6.47 21.36 -10.14
N ASN A 348 -6.82 21.96 -9.01
CA ASN A 348 -8.06 21.69 -8.26
C ASN A 348 -9.17 22.72 -8.50
N TYR A 349 -9.32 23.24 -9.72
CA TYR A 349 -10.28 24.30 -10.06
C TYR A 349 -11.71 24.07 -9.52
N SER A 350 -12.18 22.82 -9.56
CA SER A 350 -13.50 22.44 -9.02
C SER A 350 -13.69 22.66 -7.52
N LEU A 351 -12.61 22.76 -6.73
CA LEU A 351 -12.64 22.97 -5.29
C LEU A 351 -12.69 24.45 -4.92
N LEU A 352 -12.27 25.34 -5.83
CA LEU A 352 -12.22 26.79 -5.59
C LEU A 352 -13.60 27.34 -5.20
N LYS A 353 -14.68 26.75 -5.71
CA LYS A 353 -16.06 27.12 -5.34
C LYS A 353 -16.40 26.93 -3.86
N PHE A 354 -15.68 26.06 -3.16
CA PHE A 354 -15.85 25.82 -1.72
C PHE A 354 -15.03 26.79 -0.85
N ASN A 355 -14.14 27.57 -1.48
CA ASN A 355 -13.25 28.52 -0.81
C ASN A 355 -12.53 27.91 0.43
N PRO A 356 -11.79 26.80 0.26
CA PRO A 356 -11.16 26.10 1.38
C PRO A 356 -10.01 26.92 2.00
N GLU A 357 -9.82 26.78 3.30
CA GLU A 357 -8.69 27.35 4.06
C GLU A 357 -7.38 26.56 3.85
N ALA A 358 -7.52 25.29 3.44
CA ALA A 358 -6.45 24.37 3.10
C ALA A 358 -7.03 23.22 2.27
N THR A 359 -6.27 22.63 1.35
CA THR A 359 -6.77 21.45 0.60
C THR A 359 -5.67 20.59 0.00
N LYS A 360 -5.92 19.28 -0.11
CA LYS A 360 -5.10 18.40 -0.92
C LYS A 360 -5.99 17.43 -1.67
N THR A 361 -5.63 17.14 -2.91
CA THR A 361 -6.28 16.12 -3.74
C THR A 361 -5.33 14.98 -4.04
N GLY A 362 -5.90 13.84 -4.40
CA GLY A 362 -5.18 12.68 -4.90
C GLY A 362 -5.99 11.96 -5.97
N PHE A 363 -5.29 11.43 -6.96
CA PHE A 363 -5.87 10.53 -7.94
C PHE A 363 -4.86 9.45 -8.31
N LEU A 364 -5.35 8.21 -8.29
CA LEU A 364 -4.81 7.04 -8.96
C LEU A 364 -6.02 6.29 -9.53
N ILE A 365 -5.80 5.34 -10.43
CA ILE A 365 -6.90 4.51 -10.96
C ILE A 365 -7.56 3.73 -9.80
N GLU A 366 -6.77 3.28 -8.83
CA GLU A 366 -7.17 2.49 -7.67
C GLU A 366 -7.71 3.35 -6.53
N ALA A 367 -7.25 4.59 -6.44
CA ALA A 367 -7.69 5.53 -5.42
C ALA A 367 -8.94 6.30 -5.84
N GLN A 368 -9.28 6.30 -7.13
CA GLN A 368 -10.23 7.23 -7.74
C GLN A 368 -9.93 8.68 -7.28
N ARG A 369 -10.94 9.54 -7.08
CA ARG A 369 -10.72 10.94 -6.69
C ARG A 369 -10.82 11.09 -5.18
N ASN A 370 -9.68 11.42 -4.57
CA ASN A 370 -9.55 11.74 -3.16
C ASN A 370 -9.40 13.24 -2.94
N VAL A 371 -9.93 13.72 -1.81
CA VAL A 371 -9.74 15.08 -1.34
C VAL A 371 -9.79 15.15 0.18
N VAL A 372 -8.95 16.02 0.73
CA VAL A 372 -9.16 16.61 2.05
C VAL A 372 -9.21 18.13 1.90
N LEU A 373 -10.08 18.80 2.65
CA LEU A 373 -10.08 20.25 2.75
C LEU A 373 -10.43 20.72 4.15
N GLN A 374 -9.94 21.90 4.51
CA GLN A 374 -10.31 22.60 5.72
C GLN A 374 -11.28 23.73 5.37
N LYS A 375 -12.37 23.84 6.13
CA LYS A 375 -13.33 24.95 6.00
C LYS A 375 -14.03 25.20 7.33
N ASN A 376 -14.09 26.45 7.76
CA ASN A 376 -14.78 26.88 8.98
C ASN A 376 -14.30 26.07 10.21
N GLY A 377 -13.00 25.80 10.30
CA GLY A 377 -12.40 25.00 11.38
C GLY A 377 -12.62 23.49 11.28
N SER A 378 -13.46 23.00 10.35
CA SER A 378 -13.70 21.58 10.14
C SER A 378 -12.83 21.01 9.02
N ILE A 379 -12.51 19.73 9.12
CA ILE A 379 -11.86 18.94 8.07
C ILE A 379 -12.91 18.10 7.35
N ILE A 380 -12.95 18.20 6.03
CA ILE A 380 -13.82 17.40 5.16
C ILE A 380 -12.94 16.43 4.38
N VAL A 381 -13.29 15.15 4.40
CA VAL A 381 -12.56 14.08 3.73
C VAL A 381 -13.51 13.32 2.81
N VAL A 382 -13.09 13.13 1.57
CA VAL A 382 -13.75 12.25 0.60
C VAL A 382 -12.69 11.38 -0.05
N LEU A 383 -12.87 10.07 0.01
CA LEU A 383 -12.02 9.06 -0.60
C LEU A 383 -12.81 8.28 -1.65
N HIS A 384 -12.11 7.84 -2.69
CA HIS A 384 -12.59 6.92 -3.70
C HIS A 384 -13.82 7.41 -4.51
N ALA A 385 -13.99 8.71 -4.69
CA ALA A 385 -15.08 9.21 -5.52
C ALA A 385 -14.81 8.96 -7.02
N ARG A 386 -15.73 8.27 -7.70
CA ARG A 386 -15.62 7.83 -9.10
C ARG A 386 -15.72 8.97 -10.09
N SER A 387 -16.29 10.10 -9.67
CA SER A 387 -16.39 11.31 -10.49
C SER A 387 -16.18 12.57 -9.67
N MET A 388 -15.82 13.66 -10.36
CA MET A 388 -15.77 14.99 -9.75
C MET A 388 -17.12 15.42 -9.18
N THR A 389 -18.22 14.99 -9.83
CA THR A 389 -19.59 15.26 -9.39
C THR A 389 -19.91 14.54 -8.08
N GLU A 390 -19.61 13.25 -7.98
CA GLU A 390 -19.81 12.46 -6.75
C GLU A 390 -18.97 13.04 -5.61
N ARG A 391 -17.69 13.35 -5.88
CA ARG A 391 -16.81 13.99 -4.91
C ARG A 391 -17.36 15.33 -4.42
N ASN A 392 -17.78 16.19 -5.34
CA ASN A 392 -18.29 17.52 -4.98
C ASN A 392 -19.62 17.45 -4.24
N ARG A 393 -20.48 16.48 -4.56
CA ARG A 393 -21.72 16.25 -3.82
C ARG A 393 -21.46 15.86 -2.37
N ALA A 394 -20.52 14.94 -2.13
CA ALA A 394 -20.13 14.56 -0.77
C ALA A 394 -19.58 15.77 0.02
N ILE A 395 -18.78 16.63 -0.62
CA ILE A 395 -18.33 17.89 0.02
C ILE A 395 -19.53 18.80 0.34
N GLU A 396 -20.45 19.00 -0.61
CA GLU A 396 -21.63 19.84 -0.42
C GLU A 396 -22.52 19.33 0.72
N GLU A 397 -22.70 18.02 0.83
CA GLU A 397 -23.44 17.38 1.92
C GLU A 397 -22.78 17.59 3.30
N LEU A 398 -21.45 17.68 3.34
CA LEU A 398 -20.69 17.86 4.57
C LEU A 398 -20.53 19.33 5.00
N LEU A 399 -20.67 20.28 4.07
CA LEU A 399 -20.53 21.71 4.36
C LEU A 399 -21.87 22.40 4.67
N ASN A 400 -23.00 21.75 4.38
CA ASN A 400 -24.35 22.21 4.68
C ASN A 400 -24.87 21.55 5.96
#